data_AF-A0A2E7HZ17-F1
#
_entry.id   AF-A0A2E7HZ17-F1
#
_cell.length_a   1.000
_cell.length_b   1.000
_cell.length_c   1.000
_cell.angle_alpha   90.00
_cell.angle_beta   90.00
_cell.angle_gamma   90.00
#
_symmetry.space_group_name_H-M   'P 1'
#
loop_
_entity.id
_entity.type
_entity.pdbx_description
1 polymer ?
#
loop_
_entity_poly.entity_id
_entity_poly.type
_entity_poly.pdbx_seq_one_letter_code
_entity_poly.pdbx_strand_id
1 'polypeptide(L)'
;MLLPVLMIACASPSINDSQEAFSETQISQDPNLGTFSQNEREKALEDQVAQLELEKRILELEAQLSQSKALNSPNLINRSDVTDSLELHPKTNIIEPTFDVYHDVDHQETHEPSGEQQTIDSDIPSYFASTSNILSEAARVEGGHLISKGWNSPTKIETTYMLASDLGSDSLEEVKRGIDVAEDYLGIYGPYRVYIVGTDEEEAQIMAEDYCEWAYDRQDFNHCMNDQGVAIKEIAHYKGANAFAQHSHHLEKPNQSFVIGNPLQIGVGFGSKIAAHETVHIYQNAHHVYRFDPETHQVLNYDSLPRWLEEGSAEFLALYLSDKEGWVSFRQMMEEAMGAVHELRREYPKLSIRDLHDEESTYATEKVCDYCVGRLQYEFGQWATALLVEKSSIDILYKKFIPEMHLAGRDSAFKQYFGLTIEEFYAEFELFLELDINAQMKILPK
;
A
#
# COMPACT_ATOMS: atom_id res chain seq x y z
N MET A 1 50.69 -4.77 36.80
CA MET A 1 50.43 -5.56 38.02
C MET A 1 49.27 -6.50 37.72
N LEU A 2 49.57 -7.81 37.72
CA LEU A 2 48.71 -8.95 38.02
C LEU A 2 47.34 -9.09 37.28
N LEU A 3 47.39 -9.66 36.07
CA LEU A 3 46.82 -10.96 35.61
C LEU A 3 46.26 -11.95 36.70
N PRO A 4 45.57 -13.08 36.40
CA PRO A 4 45.09 -13.63 35.09
C PRO A 4 43.79 -14.52 35.08
N VAL A 5 43.57 -15.19 33.92
CA VAL A 5 43.00 -16.55 33.63
C VAL A 5 41.46 -16.64 33.48
N LEU A 6 40.85 -17.18 32.40
CA LEU A 6 41.09 -18.48 31.76
C LEU A 6 40.50 -18.57 30.31
N MET A 7 41.33 -19.01 29.37
CA MET A 7 40.95 -19.65 28.08
C MET A 7 40.92 -21.18 28.28
N ILE A 8 39.94 -21.90 27.67
CA ILE A 8 40.04 -23.26 27.05
C ILE A 8 38.80 -23.37 26.10
N ALA A 9 38.90 -23.30 24.76
CA ALA A 9 39.25 -24.32 23.75
C ALA A 9 38.24 -25.49 23.55
N CYS A 10 37.64 -25.50 22.34
CA CYS A 10 37.21 -26.60 21.45
C CYS A 10 36.65 -27.94 22.00
N ALA A 11 35.47 -28.36 21.50
CA ALA A 11 35.28 -29.59 20.69
C ALA A 11 33.79 -29.97 20.52
N SER A 12 33.36 -30.23 19.28
CA SER A 12 32.37 -31.27 18.94
C SER A 12 33.13 -32.59 18.74
N PRO A 13 32.57 -33.80 18.97
CA PRO A 13 31.77 -34.49 17.93
C PRO A 13 30.78 -35.61 18.40
N SER A 14 30.15 -36.26 17.40
CA SER A 14 29.44 -37.58 17.35
C SER A 14 27.97 -37.58 17.80
N ILE A 15 26.98 -37.91 16.95
CA ILE A 15 26.61 -39.14 16.21
C ILE A 15 26.16 -40.30 17.13
N ASN A 16 24.86 -40.58 17.11
CA ASN A 16 24.20 -41.90 17.02
C ASN A 16 22.68 -41.66 16.90
N ASP A 17 22.03 -42.05 15.81
CA ASP A 17 21.44 -43.37 15.56
C ASP A 17 20.45 -43.81 16.64
N SER A 18 19.16 -43.62 16.34
CA SER A 18 18.10 -44.53 16.78
C SER A 18 16.93 -44.45 15.79
N GLN A 19 16.91 -45.42 14.87
CA GLN A 19 15.67 -45.92 14.28
C GLN A 19 14.79 -46.43 15.42
N GLU A 20 13.62 -45.83 15.60
CA GLU A 20 12.48 -46.54 16.19
C GLU A 20 11.32 -46.49 15.21
N ALA A 21 10.99 -47.67 14.70
CA ALA A 21 9.74 -47.96 14.05
C ALA A 21 8.60 -47.70 15.03
N PHE A 22 7.71 -46.77 14.69
CA PHE A 22 6.40 -46.70 15.32
C PHE A 22 5.36 -47.32 14.40
N SER A 23 4.87 -48.44 14.89
CA SER A 23 3.76 -49.24 14.40
C SER A 23 2.50 -48.40 14.19
N GLU A 24 1.76 -48.76 13.14
CA GLU A 24 0.35 -48.46 12.99
C GLU A 24 -0.45 -48.73 14.27
N THR A 25 -1.58 -48.02 14.40
CA THR A 25 -2.68 -48.17 15.35
C THR A 25 -2.51 -47.57 16.76
N GLN A 26 -2.77 -46.26 16.87
CA GLN A 26 -3.73 -45.72 17.84
C GLN A 26 -4.43 -44.48 17.27
N ILE A 27 -5.51 -44.69 16.51
CA ILE A 27 -6.51 -43.66 16.23
C ILE A 27 -7.31 -43.49 17.52
N SER A 28 -7.03 -42.40 18.22
CA SER A 28 -7.84 -41.88 19.32
C SER A 28 -9.22 -41.51 18.77
N GLN A 29 -10.25 -42.17 19.29
CA GLN A 29 -11.64 -41.89 18.95
C GLN A 29 -12.08 -40.59 19.60
N ASP A 30 -12.06 -39.50 18.83
CA ASP A 30 -12.82 -38.28 19.12
C ASP A 30 -14.26 -38.49 18.63
N PRO A 31 -15.28 -38.48 19.51
CA PRO A 31 -16.65 -38.80 19.13
C PRO A 31 -17.40 -37.69 18.38
N ASN A 32 -16.72 -36.67 17.84
CA ASN A 32 -17.33 -35.57 17.08
C ASN A 32 -16.87 -35.39 15.61
N LEU A 33 -16.20 -36.36 15.01
CA LEU A 33 -15.87 -36.30 13.58
C LEU A 33 -16.91 -37.03 12.73
N GLY A 34 -17.72 -36.24 12.01
CA GLY A 34 -18.56 -36.73 10.92
C GLY A 34 -17.73 -37.52 9.91
N THR A 35 -18.21 -38.69 9.52
CA THR A 35 -17.53 -39.56 8.56
C THR A 35 -17.50 -38.90 7.18
N PHE A 36 -16.35 -38.32 6.79
CA PHE A 36 -16.08 -37.94 5.40
C PHE A 36 -16.32 -39.14 4.48
N SER A 37 -17.06 -38.92 3.41
CA SER A 37 -17.33 -39.91 2.37
C SER A 37 -16.02 -40.36 1.71
N GLN A 38 -16.03 -41.57 1.14
CA GLN A 38 -14.84 -42.13 0.48
C GLN A 38 -14.33 -41.21 -0.64
N ASN A 39 -15.23 -40.51 -1.34
CA ASN A 39 -14.90 -39.56 -2.40
C ASN A 39 -14.17 -38.31 -1.87
N GLU A 40 -14.51 -37.82 -0.67
CA GLU A 40 -13.86 -36.65 -0.08
C GLU A 40 -12.43 -36.97 0.38
N ARG A 41 -12.18 -38.21 0.80
CA ARG A 41 -10.82 -38.68 1.14
C ARG A 41 -9.96 -38.88 -0.10
N GLU A 42 -10.55 -39.38 -1.18
CA GLU A 42 -9.85 -39.58 -2.45
C GLU A 42 -9.47 -38.24 -3.07
N LYS A 43 -10.38 -37.26 -3.05
CA LYS A 43 -10.09 -35.89 -3.48
C LYS A 43 -9.00 -35.23 -2.63
N ALA A 44 -9.05 -35.35 -1.30
CA ALA A 44 -8.01 -34.80 -0.43
C ALA A 44 -6.62 -35.43 -0.68
N LEU A 45 -6.58 -36.70 -1.10
CA LEU A 45 -5.33 -37.38 -1.45
C LEU A 45 -4.82 -36.92 -2.82
N GLU A 46 -5.70 -36.72 -3.81
CA GLU A 46 -5.35 -36.14 -5.12
C GLU A 46 -4.80 -34.72 -4.95
N ASP A 47 -5.42 -33.90 -4.10
CA ASP A 47 -4.99 -32.53 -3.81
C ASP A 47 -3.61 -32.52 -3.11
N GLN A 48 -3.34 -33.45 -2.19
CA GLN A 48 -2.02 -33.61 -1.57
C GLN A 48 -0.94 -34.05 -2.58
N VAL A 49 -1.27 -34.94 -3.52
CA VAL A 49 -0.32 -35.37 -4.56
C VAL A 49 0.00 -34.21 -5.50
N ALA A 50 -1.01 -33.43 -5.90
CA ALA A 50 -0.81 -32.24 -6.73
C ALA A 50 0.05 -31.17 -6.03
N GLN A 51 -0.14 -30.97 -4.72
CA GLN A 51 0.68 -30.06 -3.93
C GLN A 51 2.15 -30.51 -3.85
N LEU A 52 2.40 -31.80 -3.64
CA LEU A 52 3.76 -32.36 -3.61
C LEU A 52 4.46 -32.28 -4.97
N GLU A 53 3.72 -32.46 -6.07
CA GLU A 53 4.27 -32.29 -7.42
C GLU A 53 4.63 -30.83 -7.72
N LEU A 54 3.85 -29.88 -7.21
CA LEU A 54 4.15 -28.44 -7.31
C LEU A 54 5.38 -28.05 -6.50
N GLU A 55 5.49 -28.50 -5.26
CA GLU A 55 6.66 -28.25 -4.40
C GLU A 55 7.95 -28.81 -5.03
N LYS A 56 7.87 -29.99 -5.63
CA LYS A 56 8.99 -30.57 -6.38
C LYS A 56 9.40 -29.69 -7.57
N ARG A 57 8.44 -29.14 -8.31
CA ARG A 57 8.70 -28.26 -9.47
C ARG A 57 9.35 -26.94 -9.05
N ILE A 58 8.95 -26.40 -7.90
CA ILE A 58 9.54 -25.18 -7.32
C ILE A 58 11.01 -25.43 -6.95
N LEU A 59 11.30 -26.53 -6.24
CA LEU A 59 12.68 -26.90 -5.89
C LEU A 59 13.58 -27.11 -7.12
N GLU A 60 13.05 -27.69 -8.20
CA GLU A 60 13.77 -27.84 -9.47
C GLU A 60 14.09 -26.48 -10.13
N LEU A 61 13.16 -25.52 -10.06
CA LEU A 61 13.37 -24.16 -10.60
C LEU A 61 14.35 -23.35 -9.75
N GLU A 62 14.30 -23.47 -8.42
CA GLU A 62 15.26 -22.83 -7.52
C GLU A 62 16.69 -23.33 -7.75
N ALA A 63 16.85 -24.64 -7.99
CA ALA A 63 18.14 -25.23 -8.35
C ALA A 63 18.68 -24.69 -9.69
N GLN A 64 17.82 -24.48 -10.69
CA GLN A 64 18.19 -23.87 -11.98
C GLN A 64 18.56 -22.40 -11.84
N LEU A 65 17.86 -21.64 -10.99
CA LEU A 65 18.13 -20.23 -10.73
C LEU A 65 19.45 -20.04 -9.95
N SER A 66 19.76 -20.95 -9.03
CA SER A 66 21.04 -20.94 -8.30
C SER A 66 22.23 -21.20 -9.22
N GLN A 67 22.08 -22.08 -10.21
CA GLN A 67 23.12 -22.32 -11.23
C GLN A 67 23.34 -21.11 -12.16
N SER A 68 22.31 -20.31 -12.46
CA SER A 68 22.46 -19.14 -13.34
C SER A 68 23.14 -17.95 -12.64
N LYS A 69 22.94 -17.78 -11.33
CA LYS A 69 23.61 -16.74 -10.52
C LYS A 69 25.11 -16.96 -10.34
N ALA A 70 25.58 -18.21 -10.42
CA ALA A 70 27.01 -18.53 -10.33
C ALA A 70 27.82 -18.12 -11.58
N LEU A 71 27.17 -17.78 -12.71
CA LEU A 71 27.85 -17.44 -13.96
C LEU A 71 28.04 -15.93 -14.20
N ASN A 72 27.40 -15.04 -13.44
CA ASN A 72 27.46 -13.59 -13.67
C ASN A 72 27.77 -12.82 -12.38
N SER A 73 29.03 -12.43 -12.18
CA SER A 73 29.42 -11.41 -11.20
C SER A 73 30.51 -10.50 -11.77
N PRO A 74 30.26 -9.19 -11.93
CA PRO A 74 31.29 -8.18 -12.08
C PRO A 74 31.64 -7.49 -10.75
N ASN A 75 32.92 -7.14 -10.62
CA ASN A 75 33.58 -6.52 -9.48
C ASN A 75 33.07 -5.12 -9.10
N LEU A 76 32.99 -4.88 -7.79
CA LEU A 76 32.74 -3.59 -7.12
C LEU A 76 33.97 -2.66 -7.15
N ILE A 77 33.74 -1.37 -7.36
CA ILE A 77 34.70 -0.29 -7.04
C ILE A 77 34.16 0.50 -5.84
N ASN A 78 35.05 0.70 -4.87
CA ASN A 78 34.86 1.31 -3.58
C ASN A 78 34.93 2.85 -3.67
N ARG A 79 34.08 3.58 -2.94
CA ARG A 79 34.25 5.02 -2.70
C ARG A 79 33.80 5.38 -1.29
N SER A 80 34.77 5.39 -0.39
CA SER A 80 34.77 6.18 0.82
C SER A 80 34.92 7.67 0.49
N ASP A 81 34.47 8.51 1.41
CA ASP A 81 34.62 9.97 1.50
C ASP A 81 33.43 10.75 0.93
N VAL A 82 32.45 11.08 1.78
CA VAL A 82 32.14 12.46 2.22
C VAL A 82 31.21 12.35 3.45
N THR A 83 31.73 12.71 4.62
CA THR A 83 30.96 13.10 5.80
C THR A 83 31.06 14.62 5.94
N ASP A 84 29.93 15.31 6.15
CA ASP A 84 29.75 16.21 7.30
C ASP A 84 28.41 16.96 7.26
N SER A 85 27.66 16.75 8.35
CA SER A 85 26.79 17.68 9.09
C SER A 85 25.83 18.63 8.37
N LEU A 86 24.53 18.45 8.63
CA LEU A 86 23.54 19.53 8.79
C LEU A 86 22.39 19.06 9.69
N GLU A 87 22.26 19.71 10.85
CA GLU A 87 21.12 19.58 11.77
C GLU A 87 19.89 20.29 11.16
N LEU A 88 18.76 19.60 11.07
CA LEU A 88 17.45 20.17 10.69
C LEU A 88 16.50 20.09 11.88
N HIS A 89 15.99 21.25 12.31
CA HIS A 89 14.89 21.35 13.26
C HIS A 89 13.54 21.14 12.56
N PRO A 90 12.59 20.38 13.14
CA PRO A 90 11.35 20.01 12.47
C PRO A 90 10.24 21.03 12.79
N LYS A 91 9.69 21.70 11.76
CA LYS A 91 8.35 22.27 11.78
C LYS A 91 7.83 22.39 10.34
N THR A 92 7.12 21.36 9.89
CA THR A 92 6.24 21.45 8.72
C THR A 92 4.89 20.90 9.14
N ASN A 93 3.91 21.79 9.30
CA ASN A 93 2.51 21.44 9.39
C ASN A 93 2.08 21.01 7.99
N ILE A 94 1.85 19.71 7.81
CA ILE A 94 1.11 19.19 6.67
C ILE A 94 -0.37 19.46 7.00
N ILE A 95 -1.00 20.34 6.24
CA ILE A 95 -2.45 20.54 6.29
C ILE A 95 -3.02 19.63 5.21
N GLU A 96 -3.76 18.60 5.61
CA GLU A 96 -4.51 17.74 4.70
C GLU A 96 -5.90 18.33 4.45
N PRO A 97 -6.41 18.30 3.21
CA PRO A 97 -7.83 18.53 2.95
C PRO A 97 -8.64 17.32 3.45
N THR A 98 -9.67 17.61 4.24
CA THR A 98 -10.63 16.64 4.76
C THR A 98 -11.46 16.05 3.62
N PHE A 99 -11.40 14.73 3.43
CA PHE A 99 -12.33 14.00 2.59
C PHE A 99 -13.71 13.97 3.29
N ASP A 100 -14.63 14.84 2.88
CA ASP A 100 -16.03 14.78 3.29
C ASP A 100 -16.79 13.87 2.30
N VAL A 101 -17.21 12.68 2.75
CA VAL A 101 -18.24 11.88 2.06
C VAL A 101 -19.52 11.90 2.90
N TYR A 102 -20.61 12.19 2.18
CA TYR A 102 -21.96 12.48 2.62
C TYR A 102 -22.57 11.54 3.67
N HIS A 103 -23.22 12.15 4.66
CA HIS A 103 -24.33 11.57 5.41
C HIS A 103 -25.66 11.91 4.71
N ASP A 104 -26.48 10.90 4.41
CA ASP A 104 -27.93 11.10 4.34
C ASP A 104 -28.64 9.90 4.99
N VAL A 105 -29.45 10.19 6.01
CA VAL A 105 -30.23 9.23 6.79
C VAL A 105 -31.68 9.66 6.73
N ASP A 106 -32.51 8.95 5.96
CA ASP A 106 -33.82 8.42 6.37
C ASP A 106 -34.56 7.87 5.15
N HIS A 107 -34.92 6.58 5.18
CA HIS A 107 -36.31 6.15 5.10
C HIS A 107 -36.44 4.63 5.27
N GLN A 108 -37.27 4.25 6.25
CA GLN A 108 -37.81 2.90 6.41
C GLN A 108 -38.72 2.55 5.23
N GLU A 109 -38.60 1.35 4.67
CA GLU A 109 -39.73 0.44 4.47
C GLU A 109 -39.28 -0.99 4.10
N THR A 110 -40.06 -1.94 4.57
CA THR A 110 -39.88 -3.40 4.57
C THR A 110 -40.23 -4.04 3.23
N HIS A 111 -39.52 -5.09 2.77
CA HIS A 111 -40.15 -6.28 2.15
C HIS A 111 -39.20 -7.51 2.03
N GLU A 112 -39.81 -8.69 2.21
CA GLU A 112 -39.26 -10.06 2.21
C GLU A 112 -39.22 -10.72 0.81
N PRO A 113 -38.53 -11.88 0.63
CA PRO A 113 -37.92 -12.29 -0.63
C PRO A 113 -38.62 -13.43 -1.40
N SER A 114 -38.25 -13.60 -2.68
CA SER A 114 -38.38 -14.82 -3.49
C SER A 114 -37.46 -14.68 -4.71
N GLY A 115 -36.75 -15.65 -5.28
CA GLY A 115 -36.58 -17.09 -5.14
C GLY A 115 -35.65 -17.55 -6.30
N GLU A 116 -34.90 -18.62 -6.07
CA GLU A 116 -33.88 -19.30 -6.92
C GLU A 116 -34.13 -19.41 -8.45
N GLN A 117 -33.06 -19.36 -9.27
CA GLN A 117 -32.39 -20.56 -9.87
C GLN A 117 -31.20 -20.25 -10.83
N GLN A 118 -30.00 -20.74 -10.48
CA GLN A 118 -28.97 -21.50 -11.26
C GLN A 118 -28.95 -21.41 -12.81
N THR A 119 -27.85 -21.34 -13.59
CA THR A 119 -26.47 -21.89 -13.55
C THR A 119 -25.65 -21.25 -14.70
N ILE A 120 -24.30 -21.26 -14.65
CA ILE A 120 -23.36 -21.77 -15.69
C ILE A 120 -21.92 -21.73 -15.11
N ASP A 121 -21.18 -22.78 -15.44
CA ASP A 121 -19.90 -23.26 -14.91
C ASP A 121 -18.75 -22.97 -15.90
N SER A 122 -17.56 -22.56 -15.41
CA SER A 122 -16.24 -22.87 -15.99
C SER A 122 -15.05 -22.32 -15.15
N ASP A 123 -14.56 -23.16 -14.23
CA ASP A 123 -13.16 -23.37 -13.79
C ASP A 123 -12.15 -22.19 -13.68
N ILE A 124 -12.03 -21.65 -12.46
CA ILE A 124 -10.82 -21.01 -11.88
C ILE A 124 -10.53 -21.73 -10.55
N PRO A 125 -9.28 -22.09 -10.19
CA PRO A 125 -8.98 -22.95 -9.04
C PRO A 125 -9.67 -22.54 -7.73
N SER A 126 -10.17 -23.54 -7.01
CA SER A 126 -11.14 -23.47 -5.91
C SER A 126 -10.64 -22.82 -4.60
N TYR A 127 -9.73 -21.85 -4.67
CA TYR A 127 -9.45 -20.91 -3.60
C TYR A 127 -10.27 -19.61 -3.73
N PHE A 128 -10.89 -19.39 -4.91
CA PHE A 128 -11.73 -18.23 -5.24
C PHE A 128 -13.25 -18.52 -5.16
N ALA A 129 -13.65 -19.39 -4.23
CA ALA A 129 -15.07 -19.71 -4.03
C ALA A 129 -15.84 -18.50 -3.46
N SER A 130 -16.64 -17.88 -4.33
CA SER A 130 -17.74 -16.94 -4.09
C SER A 130 -17.39 -15.50 -3.69
N THR A 131 -16.88 -14.72 -4.64
CA THR A 131 -17.14 -13.26 -4.69
C THR A 131 -18.64 -12.92 -4.81
N SER A 132 -19.51 -13.92 -5.08
CA SER A 132 -20.93 -13.73 -5.39
C SER A 132 -21.84 -13.35 -4.21
N ASN A 133 -21.36 -13.36 -2.97
CA ASN A 133 -22.18 -13.09 -1.78
C ASN A 133 -21.88 -11.77 -1.07
N ILE A 134 -20.85 -11.03 -1.49
CA ILE A 134 -20.45 -9.76 -0.82
C ILE A 134 -20.76 -8.55 -1.70
N LEU A 135 -20.53 -8.65 -3.01
CA LEU A 135 -20.81 -7.56 -3.95
C LEU A 135 -22.22 -7.69 -4.57
N SER A 136 -22.98 -6.60 -4.55
CA SER A 136 -24.23 -6.48 -5.31
C SER A 136 -23.96 -6.65 -6.81
N GLU A 137 -25.00 -6.93 -7.59
CA GLU A 137 -24.87 -6.99 -9.05
C GLU A 137 -24.50 -5.61 -9.60
N ALA A 138 -25.05 -4.53 -9.04
CA ALA A 138 -24.73 -3.18 -9.47
C ALA A 138 -23.26 -2.80 -9.22
N ALA A 139 -22.71 -3.15 -8.05
CA ALA A 139 -21.28 -2.96 -7.75
C ALA A 139 -20.38 -3.75 -8.73
N ARG A 140 -20.79 -4.97 -9.10
CA ARG A 140 -20.09 -5.77 -10.12
C ARG A 140 -20.13 -5.14 -11.51
N VAL A 141 -21.26 -4.54 -11.89
CA VAL A 141 -21.40 -3.81 -13.15
C VAL A 141 -20.48 -2.58 -13.18
N GLU A 142 -20.43 -1.81 -12.08
CA GLU A 142 -19.57 -0.62 -11.99
C GLU A 142 -18.08 -0.97 -12.01
N GLY A 143 -17.64 -1.93 -11.18
CA GLY A 143 -16.25 -2.39 -11.20
C GLY A 143 -15.86 -3.01 -12.54
N GLY A 144 -16.78 -3.80 -13.14
CA GLY A 144 -16.62 -4.34 -14.49
C GLY A 144 -16.50 -3.26 -15.56
N HIS A 145 -17.18 -2.13 -15.38
CA HIS A 145 -17.06 -0.97 -16.27
C HIS A 145 -15.65 -0.36 -16.23
N LEU A 146 -15.09 -0.15 -15.04
CA LEU A 146 -13.70 0.33 -14.88
C LEU A 146 -12.69 -0.62 -15.50
N ILE A 147 -12.82 -1.92 -15.22
CA ILE A 147 -11.95 -2.97 -15.79
C ILE A 147 -12.05 -2.98 -17.32
N SER A 148 -13.27 -2.88 -17.87
CA SER A 148 -13.48 -2.88 -19.33
C SER A 148 -12.83 -1.69 -20.05
N LYS A 149 -12.62 -0.59 -19.33
CA LYS A 149 -11.91 0.61 -19.81
C LYS A 149 -10.40 0.53 -19.63
N GLY A 150 -9.89 -0.54 -19.04
CA GLY A 150 -8.48 -0.71 -18.73
C GLY A 150 -7.99 0.15 -17.56
N TRP A 151 -8.89 0.58 -16.66
CA TRP A 151 -8.55 1.41 -15.49
C TRP A 151 -7.46 0.77 -14.63
N ASN A 152 -7.61 -0.53 -14.35
CA ASN A 152 -6.69 -1.32 -13.54
C ASN A 152 -5.58 -2.00 -14.38
N SER A 153 -5.23 -1.45 -15.54
CA SER A 153 -4.23 -2.01 -16.45
C SER A 153 -3.21 -0.96 -16.89
N PRO A 154 -1.93 -1.32 -17.06
CA PRO A 154 -0.94 -0.39 -17.58
C PRO A 154 -1.31 0.15 -18.96
N THR A 155 -1.04 1.43 -19.17
CA THR A 155 -1.33 2.15 -20.41
C THR A 155 -0.05 2.64 -21.09
N LYS A 156 -0.20 3.29 -22.24
CA LYS A 156 0.87 4.05 -22.92
C LYS A 156 0.50 5.53 -23.07
N ILE A 157 -0.51 5.98 -22.32
CA ILE A 157 -0.98 7.36 -22.37
C ILE A 157 0.02 8.16 -21.55
N GLU A 158 0.74 9.06 -22.21
CA GLU A 158 1.72 9.91 -21.53
C GLU A 158 1.03 10.85 -20.53
N THR A 159 1.68 11.03 -19.38
CA THR A 159 1.28 11.99 -18.35
C THR A 159 1.31 13.41 -18.90
N THR A 160 0.22 14.14 -18.67
CA THR A 160 0.12 15.56 -19.07
C THR A 160 0.45 16.46 -17.89
N TYR A 161 1.02 17.63 -18.16
CA TYR A 161 1.48 18.55 -17.11
C TYR A 161 0.92 19.95 -17.35
N MET A 162 0.49 20.60 -16.27
CA MET A 162 0.24 22.04 -16.20
C MET A 162 1.23 22.63 -15.20
N LEU A 163 2.14 23.49 -15.68
CA LEU A 163 3.20 24.11 -14.88
C LEU A 163 2.91 25.59 -14.72
N ALA A 164 3.04 26.10 -13.49
CA ALA A 164 2.87 27.51 -13.21
C ALA A 164 3.97 28.33 -13.87
N SER A 165 3.60 29.47 -14.46
CA SER A 165 4.47 30.36 -15.21
C SER A 165 5.57 31.00 -14.37
N ASP A 166 5.38 31.07 -13.05
CA ASP A 166 6.38 31.53 -12.08
C ASP A 166 7.38 30.42 -11.66
N LEU A 167 7.19 29.19 -12.12
CA LEU A 167 8.12 28.07 -11.95
C LEU A 167 8.98 27.82 -13.19
N GLY A 168 10.21 27.37 -12.95
CA GLY A 168 11.16 26.99 -14.01
C GLY A 168 10.96 25.56 -14.52
N SER A 169 11.66 25.22 -15.61
CA SER A 169 11.69 23.85 -16.14
C SER A 169 12.31 22.85 -15.17
N ASP A 170 13.14 23.33 -14.23
CA ASP A 170 13.71 22.54 -13.13
C ASP A 170 12.64 21.99 -12.19
N SER A 171 11.57 22.74 -11.92
CA SER A 171 10.42 22.27 -11.14
C SER A 171 9.67 21.15 -11.87
N LEU A 172 9.49 21.28 -13.19
CA LEU A 172 8.91 20.23 -14.02
C LEU A 172 9.80 18.96 -14.05
N GLU A 173 11.12 19.13 -14.18
CA GLU A 173 12.09 18.03 -14.18
C GLU A 173 12.20 17.32 -12.82
N GLU A 174 12.05 18.04 -11.71
CA GLU A 174 11.95 17.46 -10.36
C GLU A 174 10.71 16.56 -10.24
N VAL A 175 9.54 17.03 -10.67
CA VAL A 175 8.30 16.25 -10.61
C VAL A 175 8.34 15.03 -11.55
N LYS A 176 8.84 15.22 -12.78
CA LYS A 176 8.98 14.13 -13.75
C LYS A 176 9.87 13.00 -13.25
N ARG A 177 11.01 13.32 -12.62
CA ARG A 177 11.90 12.29 -12.05
C ARG A 177 11.17 11.38 -11.08
N GLY A 178 10.36 11.94 -10.18
CA GLY A 178 9.58 11.16 -9.22
C GLY A 178 8.57 10.24 -9.90
N ILE A 179 7.80 10.78 -10.86
CA ILE A 179 6.81 10.02 -11.64
C ILE A 179 7.50 8.90 -12.43
N ASP A 180 8.55 9.21 -13.19
CA ASP A 180 9.25 8.27 -14.06
C ASP A 180 9.76 7.06 -13.25
N VAL A 181 10.33 7.29 -12.07
CA VAL A 181 10.87 6.21 -11.22
C VAL A 181 9.76 5.34 -10.62
N ALA A 182 8.63 5.92 -10.24
CA ALA A 182 7.47 5.18 -9.76
C ALA A 182 6.81 4.38 -10.91
N GLU A 183 6.63 5.00 -12.07
CA GLU A 183 6.07 4.36 -13.28
C GLU A 183 6.98 3.26 -13.83
N ASP A 184 8.30 3.41 -13.78
CA ASP A 184 9.26 2.36 -14.15
C ASP A 184 9.12 1.12 -13.26
N TYR A 185 8.75 1.31 -11.99
CA TYR A 185 8.57 0.22 -11.04
C TYR A 185 7.16 -0.40 -11.07
N LEU A 186 6.12 0.42 -11.18
CA LEU A 186 4.71 0.03 -11.05
C LEU A 186 3.99 -0.14 -12.39
N GLY A 187 4.49 0.49 -13.45
CA GLY A 187 3.78 0.69 -14.71
C GLY A 187 3.02 2.02 -14.74
N ILE A 188 2.63 2.44 -15.95
CA ILE A 188 1.93 3.71 -16.20
C ILE A 188 0.42 3.48 -16.12
N TYR A 189 -0.29 4.22 -15.27
CA TYR A 189 -1.75 4.13 -15.13
C TYR A 189 -2.37 5.50 -15.44
N GLY A 190 -3.36 5.54 -16.34
CA GLY A 190 -3.92 6.80 -16.85
C GLY A 190 -5.19 6.60 -17.68
N PRO A 191 -5.81 7.69 -18.18
CA PRO A 191 -5.26 9.04 -18.38
C PRO A 191 -4.92 9.79 -17.10
N TYR A 192 -3.81 10.52 -17.11
CA TYR A 192 -3.18 11.10 -15.92
C TYR A 192 -2.68 12.53 -16.18
N ARG A 193 -3.04 13.48 -15.31
CA ARG A 193 -2.62 14.89 -15.39
C ARG A 193 -2.03 15.40 -14.07
N VAL A 194 -0.94 16.14 -14.17
CA VAL A 194 -0.22 16.70 -13.02
C VAL A 194 -0.26 18.22 -13.06
N TYR A 195 -0.63 18.82 -11.93
CA TYR A 195 -0.65 20.27 -11.74
C TYR A 195 0.50 20.68 -10.82
N ILE A 196 1.43 21.48 -11.33
CA ILE A 196 2.61 21.94 -10.61
C ILE A 196 2.42 23.41 -10.28
N VAL A 197 1.96 23.66 -9.06
CA VAL A 197 1.49 24.97 -8.60
C VAL A 197 2.65 25.76 -7.99
N GLY A 198 2.83 27.00 -8.44
CA GLY A 198 3.83 27.92 -7.92
C GLY A 198 3.28 28.80 -6.80
N THR A 199 3.55 30.10 -6.89
CA THR A 199 3.16 31.12 -5.91
C THR A 199 2.25 32.21 -6.49
N ASP A 200 1.98 32.17 -7.80
CA ASP A 200 1.03 33.07 -8.44
C ASP A 200 -0.42 32.64 -8.15
N GLU A 201 -1.13 33.42 -7.33
CA GLU A 201 -2.51 33.14 -6.94
C GLU A 201 -3.52 33.28 -8.09
N GLU A 202 -3.27 34.16 -9.07
CA GLU A 202 -4.15 34.32 -10.24
C GLU A 202 -4.02 33.09 -11.15
N GLU A 203 -2.81 32.59 -11.33
CA GLU A 203 -2.57 31.36 -12.09
C GLU A 203 -3.09 30.12 -11.36
N ALA A 204 -2.95 30.06 -10.03
CA ALA A 204 -3.52 28.98 -9.23
C ALA A 204 -5.05 28.92 -9.34
N GLN A 205 -5.74 30.06 -9.46
CA GLN A 205 -7.17 30.08 -9.76
C GLN A 205 -7.49 29.47 -11.14
N ILE A 206 -6.69 29.74 -12.17
CA ILE A 206 -6.85 29.14 -13.51
C ILE A 206 -6.59 27.63 -13.46
N MET A 207 -5.55 27.20 -12.72
CA MET A 207 -5.26 25.78 -12.52
C MET A 207 -6.38 25.06 -11.76
N ALA A 208 -6.96 25.69 -10.73
CA ALA A 208 -8.09 25.13 -10.01
C ALA A 208 -9.31 24.91 -10.93
N GLU A 209 -9.57 25.84 -11.85
CA GLU A 209 -10.63 25.69 -12.84
C GLU A 209 -10.35 24.52 -13.80
N ASP A 210 -9.15 24.44 -14.40
CA ASP A 210 -8.77 23.32 -15.30
C ASP A 210 -8.76 21.97 -14.55
N TYR A 211 -8.31 21.96 -13.30
CA TYR A 211 -8.36 20.81 -12.40
C TYR A 211 -9.79 20.31 -12.19
N CYS A 212 -10.71 21.21 -11.83
CA CYS A 212 -12.10 20.83 -11.61
C CYS A 212 -12.81 20.41 -12.90
N GLU A 213 -12.46 20.98 -14.06
CA GLU A 213 -12.96 20.52 -15.36
C GLU A 213 -12.43 19.14 -15.77
N TRP A 214 -11.19 18.83 -15.38
CA TRP A 214 -10.57 17.52 -15.63
C TRP A 214 -11.16 16.44 -14.72
N ALA A 215 -11.20 16.70 -13.42
CA ALA A 215 -11.44 15.68 -12.41
C ALA A 215 -12.92 15.48 -12.05
N TYR A 216 -13.83 16.38 -12.42
CA TYR A 216 -15.23 16.32 -11.99
C TYR A 216 -16.22 16.48 -13.14
N ASP A 217 -17.40 15.89 -12.97
CA ASP A 217 -18.54 16.18 -13.84
C ASP A 217 -18.94 17.66 -13.70
N ARG A 218 -19.53 18.21 -14.77
CA ARG A 218 -19.90 19.64 -14.85
C ARG A 218 -20.79 20.10 -13.69
N GLN A 219 -21.62 19.21 -13.15
CA GLN A 219 -22.51 19.49 -12.03
C GLN A 219 -21.75 19.67 -10.69
N ASP A 220 -20.61 19.00 -10.55
CA ASP A 220 -19.78 18.98 -9.34
C ASP A 220 -18.62 19.98 -9.39
N PHE A 221 -18.48 20.71 -10.51
CA PHE A 221 -17.49 21.78 -10.68
C PHE A 221 -17.47 22.76 -9.50
N ASN A 222 -18.65 23.25 -9.08
CA ASN A 222 -18.72 24.20 -7.96
C ASN A 222 -18.35 23.56 -6.62
N HIS A 223 -18.63 22.26 -6.45
CA HIS A 223 -18.22 21.54 -5.25
C HIS A 223 -16.69 21.45 -5.21
N CYS A 224 -16.06 21.00 -6.29
CA CYS A 224 -14.61 20.98 -6.43
C CYS A 224 -13.97 22.37 -6.20
N MET A 225 -14.53 23.44 -6.79
CA MET A 225 -14.00 24.80 -6.62
C MET A 225 -14.07 25.33 -5.18
N ASN A 226 -14.95 24.79 -4.35
CA ASN A 226 -15.10 25.15 -2.94
C ASN A 226 -14.32 24.21 -1.99
N ASP A 227 -13.65 23.19 -2.53
CA ASP A 227 -12.85 22.22 -1.79
C ASP A 227 -11.44 22.12 -2.39
N GLN A 228 -11.14 21.14 -3.25
CA GLN A 228 -9.81 20.96 -3.84
C GLN A 228 -9.32 22.18 -4.64
N GLY A 229 -10.22 22.93 -5.27
CA GLY A 229 -9.88 24.20 -5.90
C GLY A 229 -9.40 25.26 -4.89
N VAL A 230 -9.91 25.24 -3.66
CA VAL A 230 -9.38 26.06 -2.55
C VAL A 230 -7.99 25.58 -2.17
N ALA A 231 -7.78 24.27 -2.01
CA ALA A 231 -6.46 23.71 -1.68
C ALA A 231 -5.37 24.10 -2.70
N ILE A 232 -5.69 24.07 -4.00
CA ILE A 232 -4.78 24.54 -5.08
C ILE A 232 -4.40 26.01 -4.89
N LYS A 233 -5.36 26.87 -4.55
CA LYS A 233 -5.10 28.30 -4.33
C LYS A 233 -4.34 28.56 -3.03
N GLU A 234 -4.60 27.78 -2.00
CA GLU A 234 -3.88 27.84 -0.73
C GLU A 234 -2.42 27.44 -0.89
N ILE A 235 -2.11 26.46 -1.76
CA ILE A 235 -0.72 26.14 -2.13
C ILE A 235 0.01 27.40 -2.63
N ALA A 236 -0.59 28.17 -3.55
CA ALA A 236 0.03 29.39 -4.04
C ALA A 236 0.13 30.48 -2.96
N HIS A 237 -0.96 30.71 -2.23
CA HIS A 237 -1.06 31.74 -1.19
C HIS A 237 -0.05 31.53 -0.06
N TYR A 238 0.03 30.30 0.46
CA TYR A 238 0.93 29.94 1.55
C TYR A 238 2.30 29.46 1.09
N LYS A 239 2.54 29.38 -0.22
CA LYS A 239 3.76 28.82 -0.82
C LYS A 239 4.00 27.39 -0.32
N GLY A 240 2.91 26.63 -0.24
CA GLY A 240 2.90 25.26 0.22
C GLY A 240 3.69 24.35 -0.71
N ALA A 241 4.30 23.33 -0.13
CA ALA A 241 4.95 22.24 -0.85
C ALA A 241 4.24 20.90 -0.64
N ASN A 242 2.97 20.97 -0.22
CA ASN A 242 2.08 19.83 -0.10
C ASN A 242 1.60 19.36 -1.48
N ALA A 243 1.13 18.12 -1.52
CA ALA A 243 0.58 17.48 -2.69
C ALA A 243 -0.68 16.68 -2.32
N PHE A 244 -1.49 16.34 -3.32
CA PHE A 244 -2.63 15.43 -3.16
C PHE A 244 -3.03 14.83 -4.51
N ALA A 245 -3.55 13.60 -4.48
CA ALA A 245 -4.06 12.89 -5.64
C ALA A 245 -5.61 12.86 -5.69
N GLN A 246 -6.14 12.64 -6.90
CA GLN A 246 -7.56 12.54 -7.20
C GLN A 246 -7.83 11.47 -8.25
N HIS A 247 -8.88 10.68 -8.00
CA HIS A 247 -9.18 9.47 -8.75
C HIS A 247 -10.65 9.46 -9.21
N SER A 248 -10.89 10.00 -10.39
CA SER A 248 -12.23 10.29 -10.92
C SER A 248 -12.85 9.10 -11.64
N HIS A 249 -13.01 8.01 -10.90
CA HIS A 249 -13.49 6.70 -11.35
C HIS A 249 -14.95 6.72 -11.87
N HIS A 250 -15.81 7.58 -11.31
CA HIS A 250 -17.23 7.65 -11.64
C HIS A 250 -17.52 8.28 -13.02
N LEU A 251 -16.54 8.96 -13.63
CA LEU A 251 -16.75 9.68 -14.88
C LEU A 251 -17.01 8.73 -16.07
N GLU A 252 -17.76 9.21 -17.06
CA GLU A 252 -17.91 8.51 -18.35
C GLU A 252 -16.55 8.25 -19.03
N LYS A 253 -15.53 9.04 -18.70
CA LYS A 253 -14.13 8.79 -19.05
C LYS A 253 -13.29 8.95 -17.79
N PRO A 254 -13.07 7.86 -17.03
CA PRO A 254 -12.29 7.87 -15.82
C PRO A 254 -10.91 8.44 -16.09
N ASN A 255 -10.44 9.28 -15.18
CA ASN A 255 -9.12 9.87 -15.24
C ASN A 255 -8.55 10.02 -13.83
N GLN A 256 -7.26 10.34 -13.76
CA GLN A 256 -6.57 10.59 -12.51
C GLN A 256 -5.77 11.89 -12.61
N SER A 257 -5.52 12.49 -11.46
CA SER A 257 -4.64 13.66 -11.37
C SER A 257 -3.96 13.74 -10.02
N PHE A 258 -2.85 14.47 -9.95
CA PHE A 258 -2.37 14.99 -8.67
C PHE A 258 -1.96 16.46 -8.81
N VAL A 259 -1.94 17.15 -7.68
CA VAL A 259 -1.42 18.50 -7.51
C VAL A 259 -0.15 18.44 -6.66
N ILE A 260 0.89 19.18 -7.04
CA ILE A 260 2.09 19.38 -6.22
C ILE A 260 2.47 20.86 -6.17
N GLY A 261 2.65 21.38 -4.96
CA GLY A 261 3.11 22.74 -4.74
C GLY A 261 4.62 22.86 -4.73
N ASN A 262 5.15 23.92 -5.36
CA ASN A 262 6.50 24.44 -5.13
C ASN A 262 7.59 23.37 -4.90
N PRO A 263 7.78 22.40 -5.82
CA PRO A 263 8.51 21.15 -5.56
C PRO A 263 9.98 21.34 -5.17
N LEU A 264 10.57 22.50 -5.48
CA LEU A 264 11.96 22.83 -5.14
C LEU A 264 12.13 23.51 -3.77
N GLN A 265 11.05 23.87 -3.06
CA GLN A 265 11.15 24.63 -1.79
C GLN A 265 11.52 23.76 -0.58
N ILE A 266 11.31 22.45 -0.64
CA ILE A 266 11.45 21.51 0.49
C ILE A 266 12.84 20.87 0.61
N GLY A 267 13.72 21.13 -0.35
CA GLY A 267 15.06 20.55 -0.40
C GLY A 267 15.27 19.69 -1.63
N VAL A 268 16.54 19.48 -1.96
CA VAL A 268 16.94 18.72 -3.16
C VAL A 268 16.41 17.28 -3.06
N GLY A 269 15.72 16.82 -4.11
CA GLY A 269 15.23 15.44 -4.21
C GLY A 269 13.91 15.16 -3.50
N PHE A 270 13.47 16.03 -2.59
CA PHE A 270 12.19 15.83 -1.88
C PHE A 270 10.98 16.07 -2.80
N GLY A 271 11.07 16.99 -3.77
CA GLY A 271 10.01 17.17 -4.76
C GLY A 271 9.81 15.92 -5.62
N SER A 272 10.90 15.26 -6.02
CA SER A 272 10.87 13.98 -6.72
C SER A 272 10.28 12.87 -5.85
N LYS A 273 10.66 12.82 -4.56
CA LYS A 273 10.08 11.87 -3.59
C LYS A 273 8.57 12.05 -3.42
N ILE A 274 8.07 13.29 -3.29
CA ILE A 274 6.63 13.56 -3.18
C ILE A 274 5.92 13.18 -4.47
N ALA A 275 6.46 13.54 -5.63
CA ALA A 275 5.87 13.14 -6.91
C ALA A 275 5.80 11.59 -7.07
N ALA A 276 6.82 10.86 -6.58
CA ALA A 276 6.78 9.41 -6.52
C ALA A 276 5.67 8.91 -5.59
N HIS A 277 5.52 9.48 -4.39
CA HIS A 277 4.44 9.17 -3.43
C HIS A 277 3.06 9.29 -4.07
N GLU A 278 2.75 10.44 -4.66
CA GLU A 278 1.46 10.66 -5.33
C GLU A 278 1.25 9.70 -6.50
N THR A 279 2.31 9.32 -7.22
CA THR A 279 2.24 8.32 -8.30
C THR A 279 1.91 6.92 -7.75
N VAL A 280 2.32 6.59 -6.52
CA VAL A 280 1.88 5.35 -5.88
C VAL A 280 0.38 5.38 -5.59
N HIS A 281 -0.21 6.52 -5.22
CA HIS A 281 -1.67 6.63 -5.08
C HIS A 281 -2.40 6.42 -6.41
N ILE A 282 -1.86 6.92 -7.53
CA ILE A 282 -2.40 6.64 -8.88
C ILE A 282 -2.45 5.13 -9.15
N TYR A 283 -1.40 4.41 -8.75
CA TYR A 283 -1.33 2.95 -8.87
C TYR A 283 -2.30 2.23 -7.91
N GLN A 284 -2.34 2.59 -6.63
CA GLN A 284 -3.23 1.98 -5.64
C GLN A 284 -4.70 2.15 -6.06
N ASN A 285 -5.09 3.36 -6.44
CA ASN A 285 -6.47 3.66 -6.82
C ASN A 285 -6.86 3.10 -8.19
N ALA A 286 -5.89 2.81 -9.08
CA ALA A 286 -6.15 2.02 -10.27
C ALA A 286 -6.62 0.58 -9.95
N HIS A 287 -6.24 0.03 -8.79
CA HIS A 287 -6.59 -1.34 -8.39
C HIS A 287 -7.73 -1.45 -7.38
N HIS A 288 -8.25 -0.31 -6.90
CA HIS A 288 -9.48 -0.22 -6.13
C HIS A 288 -10.64 0.06 -7.09
N VAL A 289 -11.32 -1.01 -7.54
CA VAL A 289 -12.35 -0.95 -8.59
C VAL A 289 -13.78 -1.14 -8.06
N TYR A 290 -13.96 -1.67 -6.84
CA TYR A 290 -15.29 -1.82 -6.23
C TYR A 290 -15.47 -0.82 -5.08
N ARG A 291 -15.97 0.38 -5.42
CA ARG A 291 -16.00 1.54 -4.50
C ARG A 291 -17.36 1.85 -3.92
N PHE A 292 -18.42 1.65 -4.69
CA PHE A 292 -19.76 2.08 -4.32
C PHE A 292 -20.77 1.03 -4.74
N ASP A 293 -21.79 0.85 -3.90
CA ASP A 293 -22.97 0.07 -4.25
C ASP A 293 -24.15 1.03 -4.45
N PRO A 294 -24.58 1.28 -5.70
CA PRO A 294 -25.66 2.21 -5.98
C PRO A 294 -27.03 1.69 -5.54
N GLU A 295 -27.19 0.39 -5.26
CA GLU A 295 -28.44 -0.13 -4.73
C GLU A 295 -28.61 0.23 -3.26
N THR A 296 -27.55 0.10 -2.48
CA THR A 296 -27.56 0.36 -1.03
C THR A 296 -27.08 1.76 -0.67
N HIS A 297 -26.54 2.51 -1.64
CA HIS A 297 -25.86 3.79 -1.47
C HIS A 297 -24.72 3.73 -0.45
N GLN A 298 -24.00 2.60 -0.40
CA GLN A 298 -22.91 2.37 0.56
C GLN A 298 -21.55 2.40 -0.15
N VAL A 299 -20.57 3.02 0.51
CA VAL A 299 -19.16 2.87 0.15
C VAL A 299 -18.74 1.43 0.48
N LEU A 300 -18.09 0.80 -0.49
CA LEU A 300 -17.61 -0.57 -0.38
C LEU A 300 -16.15 -0.58 0.06
N ASN A 301 -15.86 -1.24 1.16
CA ASN A 301 -14.49 -1.51 1.62
C ASN A 301 -14.00 -2.89 1.17
N TYR A 302 -14.44 -3.37 0.00
CA TYR A 302 -14.15 -4.72 -0.47
C TYR A 302 -12.68 -4.87 -0.89
N ASP A 303 -12.19 -3.98 -1.74
CA ASP A 303 -10.82 -3.92 -2.25
C ASP A 303 -10.12 -2.57 -1.93
N SER A 304 -10.68 -1.82 -0.98
CA SER A 304 -10.10 -0.58 -0.44
C SER A 304 -9.01 -0.87 0.60
N LEU A 305 -7.86 -0.20 0.49
CA LEU A 305 -6.80 -0.25 1.49
C LEU A 305 -7.23 0.52 2.75
N PRO A 306 -6.90 0.05 3.97
CA PRO A 306 -6.93 0.90 5.15
C PRO A 306 -6.00 2.10 4.96
N ARG A 307 -6.37 3.25 5.52
CA ARG A 307 -5.63 4.50 5.38
C ARG A 307 -4.15 4.38 5.78
N TRP A 308 -3.84 3.64 6.85
CA TRP A 308 -2.44 3.39 7.25
C TRP A 308 -1.62 2.63 6.19
N LEU A 309 -2.26 1.75 5.41
CA LEU A 309 -1.61 0.96 4.37
C LEU A 309 -1.56 1.71 3.05
N GLU A 310 -2.58 2.51 2.72
CA GLU A 310 -2.57 3.40 1.56
C GLU A 310 -1.42 4.41 1.66
N GLU A 311 -1.43 5.26 2.70
CA GLU A 311 -0.41 6.29 2.91
C GLU A 311 0.95 5.70 3.26
N GLY A 312 0.96 4.71 4.17
CA GLY A 312 2.20 4.08 4.61
C GLY A 312 2.95 3.38 3.50
N SER A 313 2.24 2.70 2.58
CA SER A 313 2.88 2.03 1.46
C SER A 313 3.24 2.97 0.32
N ALA A 314 2.54 4.10 0.15
CA ALA A 314 2.99 5.16 -0.75
C ALA A 314 4.31 5.78 -0.25
N GLU A 315 4.37 6.15 1.03
CA GLU A 315 5.55 6.77 1.64
C GLU A 315 6.77 5.82 1.64
N PHE A 316 6.55 4.55 2.04
CA PHE A 316 7.61 3.54 2.04
C PHE A 316 8.23 3.35 0.65
N LEU A 317 7.41 3.20 -0.39
CA LEU A 317 7.92 2.96 -1.74
C LEU A 317 8.60 4.21 -2.29
N ALA A 318 8.02 5.40 -2.07
CA ALA A 318 8.61 6.66 -2.49
C ALA A 318 10.00 6.86 -1.89
N LEU A 319 10.16 6.61 -0.58
CA LEU A 319 11.46 6.69 0.08
C LEU A 319 12.44 5.62 -0.42
N TYR A 320 11.98 4.38 -0.59
CA TYR A 320 12.81 3.28 -1.09
C TYR A 320 13.35 3.54 -2.50
N LEU A 321 12.51 4.08 -3.39
CA LEU A 321 12.90 4.47 -4.74
C LEU A 321 13.81 5.70 -4.73
N SER A 322 13.51 6.68 -3.88
CA SER A 322 14.33 7.90 -3.73
C SER A 322 15.76 7.61 -3.27
N ASP A 323 15.95 6.61 -2.41
CA ASP A 323 17.29 6.19 -1.94
C ASP A 323 18.11 5.54 -3.07
N LYS A 324 17.47 4.75 -3.93
CA LYS A 324 18.13 4.16 -5.13
C LYS A 324 18.62 5.22 -6.10
N GLU A 325 17.88 6.31 -6.20
CA GLU A 325 18.24 7.47 -7.03
C GLU A 325 19.20 8.44 -6.31
N GLY A 326 19.50 8.20 -5.03
CA GLY A 326 20.40 9.02 -4.23
C GLY A 326 19.83 10.39 -3.84
N TRP A 327 18.51 10.54 -3.79
CA TRP A 327 17.82 11.79 -3.46
C TRP A 327 17.65 11.98 -1.96
N VAL A 328 17.08 10.96 -1.30
CA VAL A 328 16.73 10.97 0.13
C VAL A 328 17.13 9.64 0.72
N SER A 329 17.77 9.62 1.89
CA SER A 329 18.20 8.36 2.49
C SER A 329 17.03 7.60 3.11
N PHE A 330 16.69 6.44 2.53
CA PHE A 330 15.60 5.59 3.01
C PHE A 330 15.83 5.19 4.48
N ARG A 331 17.04 4.72 4.80
CA ARG A 331 17.38 4.30 6.17
C ARG A 331 17.27 5.44 7.18
N GLN A 332 17.75 6.64 6.83
CA GLN A 332 17.65 7.79 7.72
C GLN A 332 16.18 8.18 7.96
N MET A 333 15.38 8.28 6.89
CA MET A 333 13.96 8.66 7.00
C MET A 333 13.16 7.65 7.82
N MET A 334 13.42 6.34 7.64
CA MET A 334 12.79 5.31 8.46
C MET A 334 13.19 5.46 9.94
N GLU A 335 14.46 5.74 10.26
CA GLU A 335 14.91 5.96 11.64
C GLU A 335 14.21 7.18 12.29
N GLU A 336 14.12 8.29 11.57
CA GLU A 336 13.40 9.49 12.01
C GLU A 336 11.91 9.21 12.24
N ALA A 337 11.27 8.46 11.34
CA ALA A 337 9.89 8.01 11.49
C ALA A 337 9.69 7.13 12.73
N MET A 338 10.62 6.21 13.04
CA MET A 338 10.51 5.40 14.27
C MET A 338 10.68 6.26 15.53
N GLY A 339 11.51 7.31 15.46
CA GLY A 339 11.58 8.32 16.52
C GLY A 339 10.23 8.98 16.79
N ALA A 340 9.52 9.39 15.74
CA ALA A 340 8.18 9.96 15.85
C ALA A 340 7.13 8.96 16.34
N VAL A 341 7.22 7.68 15.92
CA VAL A 341 6.38 6.58 16.44
C VAL A 341 6.54 6.47 17.96
N HIS A 342 7.78 6.43 18.46
CA HIS A 342 8.06 6.34 19.90
C HIS A 342 7.66 7.60 20.68
N GLU A 343 7.69 8.77 20.06
CA GLU A 343 7.14 10.01 20.64
C GLU A 343 5.63 9.90 20.81
N LEU A 344 4.91 9.55 19.74
CA LEU A 344 3.45 9.45 19.77
C LEU A 344 2.98 8.38 20.76
N ARG A 345 3.62 7.20 20.80
CA ARG A 345 3.26 6.14 21.75
C ARG A 345 3.42 6.56 23.21
N ARG A 346 4.38 7.44 23.53
CA ARG A 346 4.55 7.93 24.91
C ARG A 346 3.41 8.86 25.34
N GLU A 347 2.89 9.64 24.41
CA GLU A 347 1.79 10.57 24.66
C GLU A 347 0.42 9.88 24.59
N TYR A 348 0.25 8.97 23.61
CA TYR A 348 -0.99 8.26 23.31
C TYR A 348 -0.76 6.74 23.19
N PRO A 349 -0.48 6.05 24.31
CA PRO A 349 -0.09 4.62 24.32
C PRO A 349 -1.18 3.64 23.88
N LYS A 350 -2.38 4.12 23.56
CA LYS A 350 -3.51 3.31 23.09
C LYS A 350 -3.78 3.47 21.60
N LEU A 351 -3.17 4.46 20.95
CA LEU A 351 -3.34 4.66 19.51
C LEU A 351 -2.48 3.67 18.73
N SER A 352 -3.06 3.17 17.64
CA SER A 352 -2.53 2.11 16.81
C SER A 352 -2.94 2.33 15.35
N ILE A 353 -2.25 1.68 14.40
CA ILE A 353 -2.67 1.67 12.98
C ILE A 353 -4.07 1.06 12.78
N ARG A 354 -4.55 0.27 13.75
CA ARG A 354 -5.93 -0.23 13.77
C ARG A 354 -6.96 0.91 13.78
N ASP A 355 -6.63 2.04 14.40
CA ASP A 355 -7.53 3.18 14.50
C ASP A 355 -7.67 3.94 13.15
N LEU A 356 -6.92 3.51 12.13
CA LEU A 356 -7.04 3.95 10.73
C LEU A 356 -7.54 2.83 9.81
N HIS A 357 -8.24 1.83 10.35
CA HIS A 357 -8.77 0.71 9.54
C HIS A 357 -9.84 1.16 8.54
N ASP A 358 -10.73 2.04 9.00
CA ASP A 358 -11.88 2.58 8.27
C ASP A 358 -12.11 4.06 8.64
N GLU A 359 -13.01 4.71 7.90
CA GLU A 359 -13.31 6.14 8.08
C GLU A 359 -13.94 6.45 9.44
N GLU A 360 -14.80 5.58 9.96
CA GLU A 360 -15.43 5.78 11.28
C GLU A 360 -14.37 5.80 12.39
N SER A 361 -13.43 4.86 12.35
CA SER A 361 -12.30 4.76 13.28
C SER A 361 -11.35 5.94 13.12
N THR A 362 -11.08 6.36 11.88
CA THR A 362 -10.23 7.52 11.59
C THR A 362 -10.83 8.79 12.18
N TYR A 363 -12.11 9.05 11.92
CA TYR A 363 -12.84 10.19 12.46
C TYR A 363 -12.91 10.18 14.00
N ALA A 364 -13.03 9.00 14.60
CA ALA A 364 -12.94 8.86 16.06
C ALA A 364 -11.54 9.24 16.58
N THR A 365 -10.48 8.91 15.83
CA THR A 365 -9.08 9.22 16.17
C THR A 365 -8.79 10.72 16.08
N GLU A 366 -9.29 11.41 15.06
CA GLU A 366 -9.14 12.86 14.91
C GLU A 366 -9.67 13.62 16.14
N LYS A 367 -10.76 13.14 16.73
CA LYS A 367 -11.35 13.73 17.96
C LYS A 367 -10.48 13.53 19.20
N VAL A 368 -9.55 12.58 19.18
CA VAL A 368 -8.61 12.35 20.29
C VAL A 368 -7.42 13.29 20.18
N CYS A 369 -6.93 13.54 18.96
CA CYS A 369 -5.70 14.27 18.72
C CYS A 369 -5.58 14.70 17.24
N ASP A 370 -5.56 16.02 17.02
CA ASP A 370 -5.61 16.66 15.70
C ASP A 370 -4.46 16.26 14.74
N TYR A 371 -3.31 15.84 15.27
CA TYR A 371 -2.13 15.48 14.46
C TYR A 371 -1.85 13.97 14.42
N CYS A 372 -2.63 13.17 15.16
CA CYS A 372 -2.34 11.76 15.33
C CYS A 372 -2.62 10.94 14.08
N VAL A 373 -3.67 11.29 13.31
CA VAL A 373 -3.96 10.61 12.04
C VAL A 373 -2.78 10.69 11.08
N GLY A 374 -2.21 11.89 10.91
CA GLY A 374 -1.00 12.08 10.11
C GLY A 374 0.14 11.17 10.57
N ARG A 375 0.40 11.13 11.89
CA ARG A 375 1.48 10.27 12.42
C ARG A 375 1.23 8.77 12.23
N LEU A 376 -0.02 8.35 12.39
CA LEU A 376 -0.41 6.95 12.28
C LEU A 376 -0.40 6.49 10.80
N GLN A 377 -0.76 7.35 9.86
CA GLN A 377 -0.83 6.97 8.44
C GLN A 377 0.54 7.00 7.76
N TYR A 378 1.42 7.97 8.08
CA TYR A 378 2.75 8.06 7.47
C TYR A 378 3.81 7.30 8.27
N GLU A 379 4.08 7.69 9.52
CA GLU A 379 5.21 7.13 10.28
C GLU A 379 4.93 5.71 10.79
N PHE A 380 3.76 5.46 11.38
CA PHE A 380 3.42 4.07 11.71
C PHE A 380 3.15 3.26 10.44
N GLY A 381 2.45 3.83 9.46
CA GLY A 381 2.10 3.16 8.21
C GLY A 381 3.33 2.69 7.40
N GLN A 382 4.37 3.52 7.26
CA GLN A 382 5.58 3.12 6.53
C GLN A 382 6.36 2.03 7.26
N TRP A 383 6.35 2.02 8.60
CA TRP A 383 6.97 0.94 9.39
C TRP A 383 6.15 -0.35 9.36
N ALA A 384 4.83 -0.24 9.37
CA ALA A 384 3.94 -1.38 9.17
C ALA A 384 4.14 -1.99 7.78
N THR A 385 4.28 -1.13 6.76
CA THR A 385 4.64 -1.55 5.40
C THR A 385 5.99 -2.26 5.36
N ALA A 386 7.01 -1.72 6.05
CA ALA A 386 8.32 -2.36 6.15
C ALA A 386 8.22 -3.78 6.74
N LEU A 387 7.37 -3.98 7.75
CA LEU A 387 7.14 -5.30 8.36
C LEU A 387 6.43 -6.26 7.38
N LEU A 388 5.45 -5.79 6.61
CA LEU A 388 4.85 -6.60 5.55
C LEU A 388 5.86 -7.01 4.47
N VAL A 389 6.73 -6.08 4.07
CA VAL A 389 7.80 -6.32 3.09
C VAL A 389 8.81 -7.34 3.61
N GLU A 390 9.25 -7.25 4.87
CA GLU A 390 10.15 -8.24 5.49
C GLU A 390 9.52 -9.64 5.54
N LYS A 391 8.21 -9.74 5.81
CA LYS A 391 7.49 -11.02 5.85
C LYS A 391 7.28 -11.64 4.47
N SER A 392 7.40 -10.86 3.40
CA SER A 392 7.10 -11.28 2.04
C SER A 392 8.18 -10.78 1.08
N SER A 393 7.90 -9.71 0.35
CA SER A 393 8.88 -8.87 -0.33
C SER A 393 8.17 -7.62 -0.85
N ILE A 394 8.96 -6.63 -1.29
CA ILE A 394 8.44 -5.43 -1.94
C ILE A 394 7.61 -5.78 -3.19
N ASP A 395 8.04 -6.75 -4.00
CA ASP A 395 7.29 -7.18 -5.19
C ASP A 395 5.99 -7.91 -4.83
N ILE A 396 5.93 -8.64 -3.71
CA ILE A 396 4.67 -9.27 -3.27
C ILE A 396 3.64 -8.20 -2.90
N LEU A 397 4.03 -7.19 -2.12
CA LEU A 397 3.12 -6.11 -1.73
C LEU A 397 2.61 -5.35 -2.97
N TYR A 398 3.51 -4.80 -3.78
CA TYR A 398 3.12 -3.88 -4.84
C TYR A 398 2.66 -4.60 -6.11
N LYS A 399 3.28 -5.71 -6.52
CA LYS A 399 3.02 -6.35 -7.83
C LYS A 399 2.11 -7.57 -7.76
N LYS A 400 1.69 -7.99 -6.56
CA LYS A 400 0.71 -9.08 -6.40
C LYS A 400 -0.45 -8.69 -5.50
N PHE A 401 -0.19 -8.36 -4.24
CA PHE A 401 -1.25 -8.06 -3.27
C PHE A 401 -2.14 -6.92 -3.76
N ILE A 402 -1.59 -5.71 -3.96
CA ILE A 402 -2.38 -4.54 -4.41
C ILE A 402 -3.19 -4.85 -5.69
N PRO A 403 -2.57 -5.32 -6.79
CA PRO A 403 -3.31 -5.57 -8.02
C PRO A 403 -4.33 -6.70 -7.96
N GLU A 404 -4.22 -7.65 -7.03
CA GLU A 404 -5.14 -8.79 -6.93
C GLU A 404 -6.22 -8.65 -5.84
N MET A 405 -6.23 -7.58 -5.04
CA MET A 405 -7.25 -7.39 -3.99
C MET A 405 -8.68 -7.44 -4.54
N HIS A 406 -8.91 -6.89 -5.73
CA HIS A 406 -10.22 -6.89 -6.38
C HIS A 406 -10.74 -8.31 -6.74
N LEU A 407 -9.87 -9.33 -6.79
CA LEU A 407 -10.28 -10.69 -7.17
C LEU A 407 -10.95 -11.46 -6.01
N ALA A 408 -10.51 -11.23 -4.78
CA ALA A 408 -10.96 -11.99 -3.60
C ALA A 408 -11.38 -11.12 -2.41
N GLY A 409 -11.23 -9.80 -2.53
CA GLY A 409 -11.35 -8.84 -1.45
C GLY A 409 -10.02 -8.67 -0.70
N ARG A 410 -9.80 -7.48 -0.15
CA ARG A 410 -8.60 -7.09 0.58
C ARG A 410 -8.22 -8.13 1.63
N ASP A 411 -9.13 -8.50 2.52
CA ASP A 411 -8.80 -9.34 3.69
C ASP A 411 -8.36 -10.75 3.27
N SER A 412 -9.01 -11.31 2.25
CA SER A 412 -8.63 -12.61 1.68
C SER A 412 -7.26 -12.54 1.00
N ALA A 413 -7.04 -11.51 0.18
CA ALA A 413 -5.75 -11.28 -0.48
C ALA A 413 -4.63 -11.04 0.55
N PHE A 414 -4.91 -10.29 1.62
CA PHE A 414 -3.94 -9.99 2.67
C PHE A 414 -3.48 -11.28 3.35
N LYS A 415 -4.44 -12.15 3.71
CA LYS A 415 -4.12 -13.48 4.27
C LYS A 415 -3.34 -14.36 3.30
N GLN A 416 -3.71 -14.35 2.02
CA GLN A 416 -3.03 -15.12 0.98
C GLN A 416 -1.57 -14.70 0.82
N TYR A 417 -1.29 -13.38 0.80
CA TYR A 417 0.02 -12.85 0.46
C TYR A 417 0.97 -12.68 1.65
N PHE A 418 0.44 -12.45 2.85
CA PHE A 418 1.25 -12.24 4.05
C PHE A 418 1.21 -13.41 5.03
N GLY A 419 0.29 -14.36 4.84
CA GLY A 419 0.15 -15.56 5.66
C GLY A 419 -0.57 -15.34 6.99
N LEU A 420 -1.16 -14.16 7.20
CA LEU A 420 -1.94 -13.81 8.39
C LEU A 420 -3.06 -12.82 8.04
N THR A 421 -4.11 -12.77 8.86
CA THR A 421 -5.19 -11.79 8.73
C THR A 421 -4.71 -10.39 9.14
N ILE A 422 -5.44 -9.35 8.72
CA ILE A 422 -5.10 -7.97 9.09
C ILE A 422 -5.19 -7.73 10.61
N GLU A 423 -6.12 -8.40 11.28
CA GLU A 423 -6.26 -8.35 12.74
C GLU A 423 -5.06 -8.99 13.47
N GLU A 424 -4.57 -10.13 12.96
CA GLU A 424 -3.33 -10.74 13.46
C GLU A 424 -2.12 -9.82 13.20
N PHE A 425 -2.13 -9.09 12.07
CA PHE A 425 -1.06 -8.16 11.72
C PHE A 425 -1.00 -6.98 12.68
N TYR A 426 -2.15 -6.45 13.08
CA TYR A 426 -2.20 -5.40 14.10
C TYR A 426 -1.53 -5.84 15.41
N ALA A 427 -1.83 -7.05 15.88
CA ALA A 427 -1.18 -7.59 17.08
C ALA A 427 0.33 -7.80 16.89
N GLU A 428 0.75 -8.30 15.72
CA GLU A 428 2.16 -8.52 15.41
C GLU A 428 2.94 -7.19 15.32
N PHE A 429 2.35 -6.17 14.72
CA PHE A 429 2.95 -4.84 14.61
C PHE A 429 3.14 -4.20 15.98
N GLU A 430 2.16 -4.31 16.89
CA GLU A 430 2.32 -3.82 18.26
C GLU A 430 3.49 -4.50 18.98
N LEU A 431 3.69 -5.81 18.78
CA LEU A 431 4.86 -6.52 19.35
C LEU A 431 6.18 -6.07 18.72
N PHE A 432 6.19 -5.78 17.42
CA PHE A 432 7.35 -5.22 16.74
C PHE A 432 7.75 -3.85 17.28
N LEU A 433 6.77 -3.01 17.63
CA LEU A 433 7.04 -1.67 18.19
C LEU A 433 7.68 -1.71 19.58
N GLU A 434 7.56 -2.82 20.31
CA GLU A 434 8.23 -3.03 21.61
C GLU A 434 9.70 -3.46 21.50
N LEU A 435 10.18 -3.77 20.30
CA LEU A 435 11.59 -4.11 20.07
C LEU A 435 12.50 -2.88 20.23
N ASP A 436 13.78 -3.10 20.52
CA ASP A 436 14.76 -1.99 20.49
C ASP A 436 15.02 -1.52 19.06
N ILE A 437 15.45 -0.26 18.92
CA ILE A 437 15.66 0.38 17.61
C ILE A 437 16.60 -0.42 16.71
N ASN A 438 17.61 -1.12 17.23
CA ASN A 438 18.52 -1.90 16.38
C ASN A 438 17.84 -3.14 15.81
N ALA A 439 16.89 -3.74 16.54
CA ALA A 439 16.08 -4.84 16.04
C ALA A 439 15.05 -4.34 15.02
N GLN A 440 14.43 -3.18 15.27
CA GLN A 440 13.51 -2.54 14.32
C GLN A 440 14.21 -2.20 13.00
N MET A 441 15.39 -1.57 13.05
CA MET A 441 16.14 -1.16 11.86
C MET A 441 16.74 -2.32 11.04
N LYS A 442 16.67 -3.57 11.52
CA LYS A 442 17.17 -4.76 10.79
C LYS A 442 16.21 -5.28 9.73
N ILE A 443 14.91 -4.99 9.84
CA ILE A 443 13.89 -5.45 8.88
C ILE A 443 13.92 -4.64 7.58
N LEU A 444 14.57 -3.47 7.59
CA LEU A 444 14.60 -2.61 6.43
C LEU A 444 15.33 -3.31 5.27
N PRO A 445 14.78 -3.26 4.04
CA PRO A 445 15.45 -3.79 2.87
C PRO A 445 16.83 -3.15 2.70
N LYS A 446 17.75 -3.96 2.15
CA LYS A 446 19.14 -3.56 1.93
C LYS A 446 19.36 -2.84 0.61
#